data_AF-A0AAN5D8V5-F1
#
_entry.id   AF-A0AAN5D8V5-F1
#
_cell.length_a   1.000
_cell.length_b   1.000
_cell.length_c   1.000
_cell.angle_alpha   90.00
_cell.angle_beta   90.00
_cell.angle_gamma   90.00
#
_symmetry.space_group_name_H-M   'P 1'
#
loop_
_entity.id
_entity.type
_entity.pdbx_description
1 polymer ?
#
loop_
_entity_poly.entity_id
_entity_poly.type
_entity_poly.pdbx_seq_one_letter_code
_entity_poly.pdbx_strand_id
1 'polypeptide(L)'
;MDRNAQKTDLPYHEFRHEQEILLVEGGSYTIDFFISLARTISIGQLSVMLDYRIRFHRQIYRLLKYFKVNTLILDSTTCDWASSMMTQKYLLELANTCEFLNATHVGRAAAPEVLLDLFEVMMSGRAILRCFMTTIVLDVWNRFHRLLGLAFGNGGVYCRNRRIPTFGCNGANGDFVWFFFVMNMEVSLTLTCNGGHILGMKVHKNQAS
;
A
#
# COMPACT_ATOMS: atom_id res chain seq x y z
N MET A 1 5.76 -41.40 37.85
CA MET A 1 4.45 -41.42 37.16
C MET A 1 4.06 -39.97 36.92
N ASP A 2 4.60 -39.38 35.85
CA ASP A 2 4.46 -37.95 35.56
C ASP A 2 3.27 -37.73 34.62
N ARG A 3 2.24 -37.04 35.13
CA ARG A 3 1.10 -36.58 34.34
C ARG A 3 1.47 -35.24 33.71
N ASN A 4 2.04 -35.29 32.51
CA ASN A 4 2.17 -34.13 31.63
C ASN A 4 0.78 -33.76 31.10
N ALA A 5 0.17 -32.74 31.69
CA ALA A 5 -1.02 -32.10 31.15
C ALA A 5 -0.60 -31.22 29.96
N GLN A 6 -0.90 -31.66 28.74
CA GLN A 6 -0.84 -30.82 27.55
C GLN A 6 -1.88 -29.71 27.68
N LYS A 7 -1.39 -28.48 27.91
CA LYS A 7 -2.17 -27.25 27.79
C LYS A 7 -2.39 -27.00 26.31
N THR A 8 -3.55 -27.39 25.80
CA THR A 8 -3.99 -26.99 24.46
C THR A 8 -4.39 -25.53 24.52
N ASP A 9 -3.48 -24.64 24.14
CA ASP A 9 -3.79 -23.24 23.88
C ASP A 9 -4.74 -23.18 22.67
N LEU A 10 -6.02 -22.98 22.96
CA LEU A 10 -7.01 -22.69 21.94
C LEU A 10 -6.65 -21.34 21.28
N PRO A 11 -6.77 -21.22 19.95
CA PRO A 11 -6.48 -19.97 19.27
C PRO A 11 -7.42 -18.88 19.80
N TYR A 12 -6.82 -17.87 20.43
CA TYR A 12 -7.49 -16.62 20.79
C TYR A 12 -8.11 -16.04 19.51
N HIS A 13 -9.43 -16.17 19.36
CA HIS A 13 -10.17 -15.39 18.39
C HIS A 13 -10.11 -13.93 18.83
N GLU A 14 -9.21 -13.18 18.23
CA GLU A 14 -9.08 -11.74 18.43
C GLU A 14 -10.38 -11.09 17.94
N PHE A 15 -11.23 -10.67 18.88
CA PHE A 15 -12.47 -9.96 18.59
C PHE A 15 -12.11 -8.65 17.90
N ARG A 16 -12.31 -8.57 16.58
CA ARG A 16 -12.24 -7.31 15.85
C ARG A 16 -13.40 -6.44 16.34
N HIS A 17 -13.09 -5.41 17.11
CA HIS A 17 -14.05 -4.35 17.42
C HIS A 17 -14.30 -3.53 16.15
N GLU A 18 -15.31 -3.93 15.39
CA GLU A 18 -15.83 -3.13 14.30
C GLU A 18 -16.65 -1.98 14.88
N GLN A 19 -16.15 -0.76 14.71
CA GLN A 19 -16.93 0.45 14.97
C GLN A 19 -17.66 0.82 13.69
N GLU A 20 -18.99 0.71 13.71
CA GLU A 20 -19.84 1.13 12.61
C GLU A 20 -20.31 2.58 12.84
N ILE A 21 -20.02 3.46 11.89
CA ILE A 21 -20.52 4.83 11.89
C ILE A 21 -21.62 4.92 10.84
N LEU A 22 -22.87 4.87 11.31
CA LEU A 22 -24.05 4.98 10.45
C LEU A 22 -24.30 6.45 10.08
N LEU A 23 -24.06 6.77 8.82
CA LEU A 23 -24.52 8.02 8.22
C LEU A 23 -25.95 7.82 7.74
N VAL A 24 -26.86 8.68 8.21
CA VAL A 24 -28.28 8.64 7.88
C VAL A 24 -28.48 9.16 6.46
N GLU A 25 -29.18 8.38 5.65
CA GLU A 25 -29.55 8.76 4.29
C GLU A 25 -30.34 10.09 4.29
N GLY A 26 -29.97 11.01 3.40
CA GLY A 26 -30.55 12.36 3.35
C GLY A 26 -29.97 13.36 4.37
N GLY A 27 -29.07 12.93 5.26
CA GLY A 27 -28.36 13.82 6.18
C GLY A 27 -27.36 14.73 5.46
N SER A 28 -27.28 16.00 5.88
CA SER A 28 -26.25 16.94 5.43
C SER A 28 -25.08 16.96 6.42
N TYR A 29 -23.98 16.30 6.05
CA TYR A 29 -22.77 16.26 6.86
C TYR A 29 -21.78 17.33 6.39
N THR A 30 -21.28 18.14 7.32
CA THR A 30 -20.26 19.14 7.01
C THR A 30 -18.87 18.50 6.90
N ILE A 31 -17.97 19.14 6.16
CA ILE A 31 -16.56 18.73 6.10
C ILE A 31 -15.94 18.76 7.51
N ASP A 32 -16.32 19.74 8.33
CA ASP A 32 -15.81 19.89 9.71
C ASP A 32 -16.19 18.70 10.59
N PHE A 33 -17.38 18.12 10.40
CA PHE A 33 -17.77 16.88 11.08
C PHE A 33 -16.78 15.74 10.76
N PHE A 34 -16.46 15.51 9.49
CA PHE A 34 -15.50 14.48 9.08
C PHE A 34 -14.08 14.77 9.59
N ILE A 35 -13.65 16.04 9.60
CA ILE A 35 -12.34 16.42 10.16
C ILE A 35 -12.30 16.10 11.66
N SER A 36 -13.34 16.46 12.40
CA SER A 36 -13.45 16.18 13.84
C SER A 36 -13.42 14.66 14.10
N LEU A 37 -14.16 13.90 13.30
CA LEU A 37 -14.20 12.45 13.35
C LEU A 37 -12.82 11.83 13.11
N ALA A 38 -12.16 12.24 12.02
CA ALA A 38 -10.84 11.76 11.62
C ALA A 38 -9.75 12.00 12.68
N ARG A 39 -9.87 13.09 13.44
CA ARG A 39 -8.92 13.45 14.50
C ARG A 39 -9.17 12.70 15.80
N THR A 40 -10.42 12.34 16.08
CA THR A 40 -10.83 11.75 17.35
C THR A 40 -10.71 10.23 17.34
N ILE A 41 -10.89 9.61 16.16
CA ILE A 41 -10.99 8.16 16.01
C ILE A 41 -9.75 7.61 15.30
N SER A 42 -9.15 6.58 15.88
CA SER A 42 -8.21 5.72 15.16
C SER A 42 -9.01 4.61 14.48
N ILE A 43 -8.82 4.45 13.17
CA ILE A 43 -9.58 3.50 12.37
C ILE A 43 -8.67 2.34 11.99
N GLY A 44 -9.06 1.10 12.27
CA GLY A 44 -8.29 -0.06 11.84
C GLY A 44 -8.15 -0.12 10.31
N GLN A 45 -9.28 -0.07 9.61
CA GLN A 45 -9.33 -0.09 8.16
C GLN A 45 -10.31 0.95 7.61
N LEU A 46 -9.85 1.78 6.69
CA LEU A 46 -10.67 2.72 5.93
C LEU A 46 -10.64 2.35 4.46
N SER A 47 -11.80 2.02 3.90
CA SER A 47 -11.97 1.80 2.46
C SER A 47 -12.71 2.97 1.83
N VAL A 48 -12.15 3.52 0.77
CA VAL A 48 -12.69 4.67 0.06
C VAL A 48 -12.85 4.29 -1.40
N MET A 49 -14.11 4.09 -1.79
CA MET A 49 -14.50 3.81 -3.17
C MET A 49 -15.16 5.07 -3.73
N LEU A 50 -14.56 5.65 -4.76
CA LEU A 50 -15.06 6.88 -5.37
C LEU A 50 -15.62 6.61 -6.77
N ASP A 51 -16.91 6.87 -6.96
CA ASP A 51 -17.59 6.78 -8.25
C ASP A 51 -17.51 8.10 -9.04
N TYR A 52 -18.03 8.11 -10.27
CA TYR A 52 -17.86 9.08 -11.38
C TYR A 52 -18.00 10.60 -11.11
N ARG A 53 -18.19 11.07 -9.86
CA ARG A 53 -18.37 12.50 -9.52
C ARG A 53 -17.09 13.20 -9.06
N ILE A 54 -16.33 13.70 -10.05
CA ILE A 54 -15.03 14.39 -9.92
C ILE A 54 -14.98 15.49 -8.83
N ARG A 55 -16.08 16.24 -8.63
CA ARG A 55 -16.08 17.44 -7.76
C ARG A 55 -15.88 17.11 -6.28
N PHE A 56 -16.31 15.93 -5.82
CA PHE A 56 -16.26 15.57 -4.40
C PHE A 56 -14.95 14.89 -4.02
N HIS A 57 -14.26 14.29 -4.99
CA HIS A 57 -13.02 13.55 -4.77
C HIS A 57 -11.93 14.40 -4.13
N ARG A 58 -11.76 15.63 -4.60
CA ARG A 58 -10.77 16.58 -4.05
C ARG A 58 -11.00 16.89 -2.57
N GLN A 59 -12.27 16.94 -2.13
CA GLN A 59 -12.61 17.20 -0.75
C GLN A 59 -12.33 15.97 0.11
N ILE A 60 -12.76 14.77 -0.34
CA ILE A 60 -12.45 13.51 0.34
C ILE A 60 -10.93 13.34 0.51
N TYR A 61 -10.12 13.64 -0.50
CA TYR A 61 -8.66 13.53 -0.36
C TYR A 61 -8.07 14.41 0.72
N ARG A 62 -8.54 15.66 0.78
CA ARG A 62 -8.13 16.59 1.81
C ARG A 62 -8.54 16.09 3.19
N LEU A 63 -9.57 15.26 3.27
CA LEU A 63 -9.99 14.60 4.51
C LEU A 63 -9.09 13.42 4.86
N LEU A 64 -8.67 12.59 3.88
CA LEU A 64 -7.87 11.38 4.12
C LEU A 64 -6.59 11.63 4.93
N LYS A 65 -5.93 12.77 4.70
CA LYS A 65 -4.73 13.13 5.46
C LYS A 65 -4.96 13.43 6.95
N TYR A 66 -6.21 13.59 7.39
CA TYR A 66 -6.53 13.79 8.80
C TYR A 66 -6.84 12.48 9.53
N PHE A 67 -7.11 11.39 8.80
CA PHE A 67 -7.37 10.10 9.42
C PHE A 67 -6.05 9.43 9.81
N LYS A 68 -5.99 8.88 11.02
CA LYS A 68 -4.94 7.95 11.44
C LYS A 68 -5.49 6.54 11.29
N VAL A 69 -5.06 5.83 10.26
CA VAL A 69 -5.61 4.50 9.93
C VAL A 69 -4.52 3.46 9.86
N ASN A 70 -4.78 2.20 10.25
CA ASN A 70 -3.76 1.17 10.04
C ASN A 70 -3.72 0.79 8.56
N THR A 71 -4.90 0.57 7.96
CA THR A 71 -5.08 0.15 6.57
C THR A 71 -5.93 1.17 5.81
N LEU A 72 -5.41 1.71 4.72
CA LEU A 72 -6.13 2.57 3.77
C LEU A 72 -6.27 1.84 2.44
N ILE A 73 -7.51 1.65 1.98
CA ILE A 73 -7.82 1.05 0.68
C ILE A 73 -8.47 2.13 -0.18
N LEU A 74 -7.85 2.43 -1.32
CA LEU A 74 -8.25 3.45 -2.26
C LEU A 74 -8.58 2.79 -3.59
N ASP A 75 -9.85 2.87 -3.97
CA ASP A 75 -10.35 2.30 -5.21
C ASP A 75 -10.95 3.38 -6.12
N SER A 76 -10.62 3.27 -7.41
CA SER A 76 -11.08 4.15 -8.48
C SER A 76 -11.64 3.36 -9.63
N THR A 77 -12.76 3.84 -10.15
CA THR A 77 -13.24 3.44 -11.46
C THR A 77 -12.71 4.33 -12.60
N THR A 78 -11.99 5.43 -12.31
CA THR A 78 -11.58 6.42 -13.33
C THR A 78 -10.08 6.74 -13.33
N CYS A 79 -9.50 6.89 -14.53
CA CYS A 79 -8.06 7.20 -14.73
C CYS A 79 -7.67 8.63 -14.31
N ASP A 80 -8.57 9.60 -14.48
CA ASP A 80 -8.30 11.00 -14.12
C ASP A 80 -8.09 11.18 -12.61
N TRP A 81 -8.84 10.40 -11.84
CA TRP A 81 -8.74 10.31 -10.39
C TRP A 81 -7.37 9.78 -9.97
N ALA A 82 -6.95 8.68 -10.61
CA ALA A 82 -5.66 8.05 -10.36
C ALA A 82 -4.50 9.04 -10.56
N SER A 83 -4.56 9.82 -11.63
CA SER A 83 -3.52 10.80 -11.97
C SER A 83 -3.42 11.94 -10.97
N SER A 84 -4.57 12.39 -10.45
CA SER A 84 -4.61 13.46 -9.44
C SER A 84 -4.08 13.00 -8.08
N MET A 85 -4.29 11.73 -7.71
CA MET A 85 -3.76 11.16 -6.48
C MET A 85 -2.27 10.88 -6.53
N MET A 86 -1.80 10.35 -7.66
CA MET A 86 -0.40 9.94 -7.79
C MET A 86 0.53 11.12 -8.04
N THR A 87 0.15 12.32 -7.60
CA THR A 87 1.09 13.42 -7.44
C THR A 87 2.02 13.11 -6.27
N GLN A 88 3.30 13.44 -6.45
CA GLN A 88 4.36 13.25 -5.45
C GLN A 88 3.91 13.70 -4.05
N LYS A 89 3.38 14.93 -3.95
CA LYS A 89 2.96 15.52 -2.68
C LYS A 89 1.89 14.70 -1.98
N TYR A 90 0.88 14.23 -2.71
CA TYR A 90 -0.28 13.59 -2.08
C TYR A 90 0.04 12.18 -1.59
N LEU A 91 0.75 11.39 -2.41
CA LEU A 91 1.16 10.05 -2.02
C LEU A 91 2.07 10.08 -0.78
N LEU A 92 2.96 11.07 -0.69
CA LEU A 92 3.79 11.30 0.50
C LEU A 92 2.99 11.74 1.72
N GLU A 93 1.93 12.56 1.56
CA GLU A 93 1.01 12.89 2.65
C GLU A 93 0.31 11.63 3.18
N LEU A 94 -0.19 10.75 2.29
CA LEU A 94 -0.81 9.48 2.67
C LEU A 94 0.17 8.49 3.32
N ALA A 95 1.44 8.53 2.93
CA ALA A 95 2.46 7.70 3.58
C ALA A 95 2.66 8.03 5.06
N ASN A 96 2.21 9.21 5.50
CA ASN A 96 2.26 9.64 6.90
C ASN A 96 0.96 9.37 7.66
N THR A 97 -0.06 8.80 7.03
CA THR A 97 -1.39 8.61 7.65
C THR A 97 -1.74 7.15 7.89
N CYS A 98 -1.06 6.22 7.21
CA CYS A 98 -1.33 4.80 7.31
C CYS A 98 -0.10 3.92 7.31
N GLU A 99 -0.23 2.71 7.87
CA GLU A 99 0.81 1.67 7.83
C GLU A 99 0.72 0.82 6.57
N PHE A 100 -0.49 0.60 6.08
CA PHE A 100 -0.76 -0.13 4.85
C PHE A 100 -1.62 0.73 3.91
N LEU A 101 -1.15 0.93 2.69
CA LEU A 101 -1.85 1.64 1.62
C LEU A 101 -2.07 0.69 0.44
N ASN A 102 -3.32 0.34 0.15
CA ASN A 102 -3.70 -0.32 -1.09
C ASN A 102 -4.32 0.71 -2.03
N ALA A 103 -3.62 0.98 -3.12
CA ALA A 103 -4.02 1.86 -4.20
C ALA A 103 -4.00 1.09 -5.54
N THR A 104 -4.47 -0.16 -5.56
CA THR A 104 -4.38 -1.09 -6.72
C THR A 104 -4.83 -0.47 -8.04
N HIS A 105 -5.90 0.31 -8.06
CA HIS A 105 -6.43 0.91 -9.29
C HIS A 105 -5.81 2.28 -9.64
N VAL A 106 -4.92 2.81 -8.79
CA VAL A 106 -4.42 4.18 -8.85
C VAL A 106 -3.00 4.25 -9.44
N GLY A 107 -2.18 3.22 -9.21
CA GLY A 107 -0.76 3.22 -9.58
C GLY A 107 -0.46 3.27 -11.07
N ARG A 108 -1.44 3.05 -11.93
CA ARG A 108 -1.27 3.17 -13.38
C ARG A 108 -0.85 4.58 -13.78
N ALA A 109 -1.19 5.57 -12.97
CA ALA A 109 -0.83 6.97 -13.19
C ALA A 109 0.43 7.41 -12.41
N ALA A 110 1.11 6.51 -11.70
CA ALA A 110 2.34 6.84 -11.00
C ALA A 110 3.45 7.18 -11.99
N ALA A 111 4.09 8.34 -11.81
CA ALA A 111 5.39 8.56 -12.41
C ALA A 111 6.47 7.75 -11.65
N PRO A 112 7.52 7.26 -12.33
CA PRO A 112 8.57 6.47 -11.68
C PRO A 112 9.31 7.25 -10.58
N GLU A 113 9.44 8.57 -10.72
CA GLU A 113 10.04 9.45 -9.72
C GLU A 113 9.21 9.51 -8.44
N VAL A 114 7.88 9.53 -8.56
CA VAL A 114 6.96 9.51 -7.41
C VAL A 114 7.08 8.22 -6.61
N LEU A 115 7.29 7.08 -7.30
CA LEU A 115 7.54 5.80 -6.65
C LEU A 115 8.90 5.79 -5.94
N LEU A 116 9.92 6.44 -6.51
CA LEU A 116 11.23 6.61 -5.88
C LEU A 116 11.13 7.42 -4.59
N ASP A 117 10.46 8.57 -4.63
CA ASP A 117 10.30 9.41 -3.44
C ASP A 117 9.54 8.68 -2.33
N LEU A 118 8.48 7.94 -2.69
CA LEU A 118 7.74 7.12 -1.73
C LEU A 118 8.64 6.06 -1.11
N PHE A 119 9.41 5.35 -1.95
CA PHE A 119 10.38 4.34 -1.51
C PHE A 119 11.42 4.94 -0.55
N GLU A 120 12.00 6.09 -0.89
CA GLU A 120 12.99 6.78 -0.04
C GLU A 120 12.39 7.25 1.29
N VAL A 121 11.15 7.75 1.28
CA VAL A 121 10.46 8.18 2.48
C VAL A 121 10.16 6.99 3.40
N MET A 122 9.70 5.86 2.84
CA MET A 122 9.50 4.61 3.58
C MET A 122 10.83 4.06 4.15
N MET A 123 11.90 4.11 3.36
CA MET A 123 13.27 3.72 3.75
C MET A 123 13.82 4.58 4.90
N SER A 124 13.61 5.89 4.83
CA SER A 124 14.12 6.83 5.83
C SER A 124 13.46 6.67 7.20
N GLY A 125 12.38 5.89 7.29
CA GLY A 125 11.58 5.73 8.51
C GLY A 125 10.80 6.99 8.90
N ARG A 126 10.79 8.01 8.04
CA ARG A 126 10.02 9.26 8.25
C ARG A 126 8.52 9.05 8.05
N ALA A 127 8.13 8.08 7.22
CA ALA A 127 6.74 7.69 7.04
C ALA A 127 6.28 6.62 8.02
N ILE A 128 4.97 6.63 8.29
CA ILE A 128 4.26 5.56 9.00
C ILE A 128 4.12 4.34 8.07
N LEU A 129 3.99 4.58 6.78
CA LEU A 129 3.76 3.57 5.75
C LEU A 129 4.83 2.48 5.75
N ARG A 130 4.35 1.24 5.90
CA ARG A 130 5.12 0.00 5.86
C ARG A 130 4.81 -0.83 4.63
N CYS A 131 3.63 -0.69 4.06
CA CYS A 131 3.27 -1.45 2.88
C CYS A 131 2.45 -0.60 1.92
N PHE A 132 2.87 -0.59 0.66
CA PHE A 132 2.21 0.07 -0.45
C PHE A 132 1.89 -0.97 -1.52
N MET A 133 0.63 -1.16 -1.83
CA MET A 133 0.18 -2.09 -2.88
C MET A 133 -0.50 -1.30 -3.99
N THR A 134 -0.06 -1.47 -5.23
CA THR A 134 -0.64 -0.76 -6.37
C THR A 134 -0.47 -1.53 -7.68
N THR A 135 -1.26 -1.25 -8.72
CA THR A 135 -0.99 -1.75 -10.09
C THR A 135 -0.19 -0.71 -10.83
N ILE A 136 0.94 -1.09 -11.42
CA ILE A 136 1.76 -0.20 -12.25
C ILE A 136 1.91 -0.73 -13.66
N VAL A 137 2.11 0.17 -14.61
CA VAL A 137 2.43 -0.20 -15.99
C VAL A 137 3.89 -0.68 -16.05
N LEU A 138 4.15 -1.71 -16.86
CA LEU A 138 5.48 -2.31 -16.99
C LEU A 138 6.59 -1.29 -17.33
N ASP A 139 6.29 -0.32 -18.18
CA ASP A 139 7.26 0.70 -18.56
C ASP A 139 7.62 1.63 -17.38
N VAL A 140 6.63 2.02 -16.57
CA VAL A 140 6.85 2.79 -15.33
C VAL A 140 7.71 1.98 -14.36
N TRP A 141 7.40 0.68 -14.21
CA TRP A 141 8.19 -0.24 -13.39
C TRP A 141 9.66 -0.31 -13.83
N ASN A 142 9.89 -0.52 -15.12
CA ASN A 142 11.23 -0.58 -15.71
C ASN A 142 12.01 0.73 -15.52
N ARG A 143 11.33 1.88 -15.60
CA ARG A 143 11.92 3.19 -15.31
C ARG A 143 12.27 3.35 -13.84
N PHE A 144 11.36 3.00 -12.93
CA PHE A 144 11.61 3.01 -11.48
C PHE A 144 12.80 2.13 -11.09
N HIS A 145 12.93 0.95 -11.66
CA HIS A 145 14.10 0.08 -11.44
C HIS A 145 15.42 0.71 -11.87
N ARG A 146 15.43 1.35 -13.04
CA ARG A 146 16.61 2.07 -13.51
C ARG A 146 16.99 3.18 -12.53
N LEU A 147 16.02 3.89 -11.96
CA LEU A 147 16.26 4.90 -10.92
C LEU A 147 16.88 4.29 -9.66
N LEU A 148 16.44 3.08 -9.26
CA LEU A 148 17.05 2.34 -8.14
C LEU A 148 18.44 1.75 -8.46
N GLY A 149 18.94 1.87 -9.70
CA GLY A 149 20.16 1.21 -10.14
C GLY A 149 20.02 -0.31 -10.25
N LEU A 150 18.79 -0.78 -10.47
CA LEU A 150 18.44 -2.17 -10.65
C LEU A 150 18.35 -2.53 -12.15
N ALA A 151 18.89 -3.68 -12.50
CA ALA A 151 18.84 -4.26 -13.84
C ALA A 151 18.30 -5.69 -13.79
N PHE A 152 17.53 -6.08 -14.81
CA PHE A 152 17.04 -7.45 -14.97
C PHE A 152 17.78 -8.11 -16.13
N GLY A 153 18.28 -9.33 -15.93
CA GLY A 153 18.96 -10.10 -16.96
C GLY A 153 19.12 -11.56 -16.53
N ASN A 154 19.27 -12.49 -17.47
CA ASN A 154 19.55 -13.91 -17.17
C ASN A 154 18.65 -14.54 -16.09
N GLY A 155 17.36 -14.18 -16.05
CA GLY A 155 16.42 -14.68 -15.04
C GLY A 155 16.70 -14.21 -13.61
N GLY A 156 17.43 -13.10 -13.42
CA GLY A 156 17.77 -12.54 -12.12
C GLY A 156 17.69 -11.01 -12.08
N VAL A 157 17.70 -10.49 -10.84
CA VAL A 157 17.76 -9.05 -10.53
C VAL A 157 19.17 -8.69 -10.11
N TYR A 158 19.67 -7.56 -10.58
CA TYR A 158 21.03 -7.07 -10.33
C TYR A 158 20.98 -5.64 -9.79
N CYS A 159 21.83 -5.31 -8.81
CA CYS A 159 22.08 -3.94 -8.35
C CYS A 159 23.58 -3.68 -8.42
N ARG A 160 24.01 -2.65 -9.16
CA ARG A 160 25.44 -2.31 -9.34
C ARG A 160 26.30 -3.55 -9.68
N ASN A 161 25.84 -4.34 -10.66
CA ASN A 161 26.45 -5.60 -11.11
C ASN A 161 26.48 -6.76 -10.08
N ARG A 162 25.80 -6.64 -8.94
CA ARG A 162 25.62 -7.74 -7.97
C ARG A 162 24.25 -8.36 -8.11
N ARG A 163 24.18 -9.68 -8.27
CA ARG A 163 22.90 -10.42 -8.30
C ARG A 163 22.23 -10.35 -6.93
N ILE A 164 20.98 -9.91 -6.89
CA ILE A 164 20.13 -9.91 -5.69
C ILE A 164 19.41 -11.26 -5.62
N PRO A 165 19.43 -11.96 -4.47
CA PRO A 165 18.60 -13.14 -4.25
C PRO A 165 17.13 -12.77 -4.47
N THR A 166 16.50 -13.49 -5.38
CA THR A 166 15.08 -13.37 -5.66
C THR A 166 14.41 -14.66 -5.27
N PHE A 167 13.27 -14.54 -4.59
CA PHE A 167 12.41 -15.67 -4.29
C PHE A 167 11.19 -15.51 -5.19
N GLY A 168 11.07 -16.39 -6.18
CA GLY A 168 9.87 -16.50 -6.99
C GLY A 168 8.94 -17.54 -6.37
N CYS A 169 7.69 -17.19 -6.11
CA CYS A 169 6.64 -18.18 -5.94
C CYS A 169 5.60 -18.04 -7.06
N ASN A 170 5.17 -19.19 -7.58
CA ASN A 170 4.04 -19.24 -8.49
C ASN A 170 2.78 -19.08 -7.65
N GLY A 171 2.05 -17.99 -7.86
CA GLY A 171 0.71 -17.82 -7.33
C GLY A 171 -0.25 -18.83 -7.96
N ALA A 172 -1.32 -19.15 -7.23
CA ALA A 172 -2.32 -20.14 -7.65
C ALA A 172 -3.00 -19.80 -9.00
N ASN A 173 -2.94 -18.54 -9.43
CA ASN A 173 -3.56 -18.04 -10.66
C ASN A 173 -2.56 -17.82 -11.82
N GLY A 174 -1.34 -18.34 -11.71
CA GLY A 174 -0.26 -18.08 -12.68
C GLY A 174 0.48 -16.76 -12.43
N ASP A 175 0.09 -16.00 -11.40
CA ASP A 175 0.77 -14.77 -11.02
C ASP A 175 2.18 -15.08 -10.51
N PHE A 176 3.18 -14.33 -10.97
CA PHE A 176 4.56 -14.47 -10.49
C PHE A 176 4.83 -13.42 -9.41
N VAL A 177 5.00 -13.84 -8.17
CA VAL A 177 5.44 -12.95 -7.10
C VAL A 177 6.95 -13.07 -6.93
N TRP A 178 7.66 -11.98 -7.20
CA TRP A 178 9.09 -11.82 -7.00
C TRP A 178 9.32 -11.04 -5.72
N PHE A 179 9.87 -11.71 -4.72
CA PHE A 179 10.39 -11.03 -3.53
C PHE A 179 11.86 -10.75 -3.73
N PHE A 180 12.28 -9.51 -3.56
CA PHE A 180 13.68 -9.16 -3.46
C PHE A 180 13.91 -8.22 -2.29
N PHE A 181 15.01 -8.47 -1.58
CA PHE A 181 15.34 -7.68 -0.42
C PHE A 181 16.27 -6.53 -0.80
N VAL A 182 15.84 -5.29 -0.57
CA VAL A 182 16.68 -4.11 -0.70
C VAL A 182 16.90 -3.54 0.70
N MET A 183 18.13 -3.59 1.20
CA MET A 183 18.51 -2.98 2.49
C MET A 183 17.61 -3.44 3.68
N ASN A 184 17.39 -4.75 3.81
CA ASN A 184 16.50 -5.39 4.81
C ASN A 184 14.98 -5.21 4.58
N MET A 185 14.54 -4.65 3.46
CA MET A 185 13.11 -4.54 3.11
C MET A 185 12.68 -5.57 2.08
N GLU A 186 11.51 -6.16 2.25
CA GLU A 186 10.92 -7.13 1.32
C GLU A 186 10.09 -6.43 0.22
N VAL A 187 10.70 -6.12 -0.93
CA VAL A 187 9.92 -5.64 -2.08
C VAL A 187 9.32 -6.83 -2.82
N SER A 188 7.99 -6.86 -2.99
CA SER A 188 7.24 -7.98 -3.55
C SER A 188 6.53 -7.60 -4.86
N LEU A 189 7.16 -7.83 -6.00
CA LEU A 189 6.54 -7.59 -7.30
C LEU A 189 5.62 -8.76 -7.67
N THR A 190 4.33 -8.52 -7.87
CA THR A 190 3.36 -9.51 -8.35
C THR A 190 2.99 -9.26 -9.81
N LEU A 191 3.58 -10.01 -10.73
CA LEU A 191 3.18 -9.96 -12.14
C LEU A 191 1.91 -10.79 -12.33
N THR A 192 0.82 -10.21 -12.84
CA THR A 192 -0.40 -10.96 -13.16
C THR A 192 -0.52 -11.21 -14.67
N CYS A 193 -0.96 -12.41 -15.06
CA CYS A 193 -0.90 -12.85 -16.47
C CYS A 193 -1.92 -12.14 -17.39
N ASN A 194 -2.85 -11.35 -16.85
CA ASN A 194 -3.93 -10.72 -17.61
C ASN A 194 -3.61 -9.30 -18.13
N GLY A 195 -2.33 -9.00 -18.39
CA GLY A 195 -1.90 -7.74 -19.00
C GLY A 195 -1.76 -6.55 -18.05
N GLY A 196 -1.86 -6.77 -16.73
CA GLY A 196 -1.53 -5.79 -15.70
C GLY A 196 -0.41 -6.31 -14.80
N HIS A 197 0.43 -5.43 -14.26
CA HIS A 197 1.44 -5.83 -13.27
C HIS A 197 1.10 -5.19 -11.93
N ILE A 198 0.95 -6.01 -10.90
CA ILE A 198 0.67 -5.54 -9.53
C ILE A 198 2.01 -5.39 -8.81
N LEU A 199 2.37 -4.17 -8.45
CA LEU A 199 3.49 -3.92 -7.56
C LEU A 199 3.02 -3.93 -6.10
N GLY A 200 3.52 -4.88 -5.31
CA GLY A 200 3.56 -4.76 -3.86
C GLY A 200 4.92 -4.24 -3.41
N MET A 201 4.95 -3.15 -2.66
CA MET A 201 6.13 -2.71 -1.95
C MET A 201 5.88 -2.89 -0.46
N LYS A 202 6.54 -3.88 0.14
CA LYS A 202 6.44 -4.13 1.57
C LYS A 202 7.77 -3.76 2.24
N VAL A 203 7.69 -3.21 3.43
CA VAL A 203 8.84 -2.76 4.21
C VAL A 203 8.71 -3.39 5.57
N HIS A 204 9.41 -4.50 5.73
CA HIS A 204 9.68 -5.08 7.02
C HIS A 204 10.95 -4.45 7.58
N LYS A 205 10.85 -3.77 8.71
CA LYS A 205 12.04 -3.42 9.48
C LYS A 205 12.44 -4.67 10.24
N ASN A 206 13.50 -5.34 9.81
CA ASN A 206 14.13 -6.36 10.65
C ASN A 206 14.52 -5.66 11.96
N GLN A 207 13.84 -6.01 13.05
CA GLN A 207 14.31 -5.64 14.38
C GLN A 207 15.65 -6.37 14.55
N ALA A 208 16.74 -5.61 14.47
CA ALA A 208 18.03 -6.14 14.87
C ALA A 208 17.92 -6.51 16.35
N SER A 209 17.90 -7.81 16.62
CA SER A 209 18.09 -8.41 17.94
C SER A 209 19.46 -8.07 18.50
#